data_AF-A0A2S4VPW9-F1
#
_entry.id   AF-A0A2S4VPW9-F1
#
_cell.length_a   1.000
_cell.length_b   1.000
_cell.length_c   1.000
_cell.angle_alpha   90.00
_cell.angle_beta   90.00
_cell.angle_gamma   90.00
#
_symmetry.space_group_name_H-M   'P 1'
#
loop_
_entity.id
_entity.type
_entity.pdbx_description
1 polymer ?
#
loop_
_entity_poly.entity_id
_entity_poly.type
_entity_poly.pdbx_seq_one_letter_code
_entity_poly.pdbx_strand_id
1 'polypeptide(L)'
;MSSDPTNPTNPSASADSTTKQPTVPISDMTTEDMLRAVLQVQHASTLQTASRMERLEDALLELSLKPEPVDRPLALAPGRIDLQRFKTSDGPMYNGPFQSVEPFITWVNGVQIFFATKAVSHPEDKIRVVGCLIREPNTLTFYANDVENLVTKTWIEFKKALFDFALPPGALRFALRSAT
;
A
#
# COMPACT_ATOMS: atom_id res chain seq x y z
N MET A 1 -16.28 50.76 -32.14
CA MET A 1 -17.13 50.67 -33.35
C MET A 1 -16.98 49.25 -33.85
N SER A 2 -17.95 48.39 -33.55
CA SER A 2 -19.07 48.06 -34.48
C SER A 2 -18.57 47.18 -35.61
N SER A 3 -19.14 46.03 -35.95
CA SER A 3 -20.33 45.31 -35.51
C SER A 3 -20.26 43.89 -36.10
N ASP A 4 -21.01 42.95 -35.53
CA ASP A 4 -21.54 41.77 -36.24
C ASP A 4 -22.17 42.15 -37.59
N PRO A 5 -22.17 41.23 -38.56
CA PRO A 5 -23.45 40.64 -39.01
C PRO A 5 -23.26 39.14 -39.39
N THR A 6 -24.21 38.21 -39.42
CA THR A 6 -25.68 38.21 -39.42
C THR A 6 -26.15 36.76 -39.27
N ASN A 7 -27.11 36.54 -38.34
CA ASN A 7 -28.16 35.50 -38.28
C ASN A 7 -28.90 35.38 -39.66
N PRO A 8 -29.68 34.32 -40.06
CA PRO A 8 -30.67 33.60 -39.25
C PRO A 8 -30.97 32.11 -39.56
N THR A 9 -31.65 31.42 -38.64
CA THR A 9 -32.96 30.76 -38.86
C THR A 9 -33.21 29.68 -37.81
N ASN A 10 -34.20 29.93 -36.95
CA ASN A 10 -34.84 28.96 -36.07
C ASN A 10 -35.93 28.23 -36.89
N PRO A 11 -36.27 26.98 -36.58
CA PRO A 11 -37.62 26.79 -36.03
C PRO A 11 -37.69 25.81 -34.86
N SER A 12 -38.51 26.22 -33.91
CA SER A 12 -39.17 25.40 -32.89
C SER A 12 -39.69 24.08 -33.47
N ALA A 13 -39.33 22.96 -32.84
CA ALA A 13 -40.10 21.73 -32.88
C ALA A 13 -40.16 21.16 -31.46
N SER A 14 -41.31 21.38 -30.83
CA SER A 14 -41.79 20.67 -29.67
C SER A 14 -41.68 19.15 -29.87
N ALA A 15 -41.06 18.47 -28.92
CA ALA A 15 -41.38 17.08 -28.62
C ALA A 15 -41.42 16.93 -27.10
N ASP A 16 -42.58 17.33 -26.59
CA ASP A 16 -43.22 16.75 -25.42
C ASP A 16 -42.92 15.25 -25.34
N SER A 17 -42.18 14.85 -24.30
CA SER A 17 -42.27 13.50 -23.78
C SER A 17 -42.39 13.62 -22.28
N THR A 18 -43.59 14.10 -21.89
CA THR A 18 -44.28 13.69 -20.68
C THR A 18 -43.81 12.28 -20.28
N THR A 19 -42.95 12.22 -19.26
CA THR A 19 -42.70 10.99 -18.52
C THR A 19 -44.06 10.63 -17.94
N LYS A 20 -44.73 9.67 -18.59
CA LYS A 20 -45.96 9.06 -18.07
C LYS A 20 -45.60 8.34 -16.78
N GLN A 21 -45.53 9.10 -15.70
CA GLN A 21 -45.79 8.60 -14.38
C GLN A 21 -47.15 7.88 -14.47
N PRO A 22 -47.26 6.61 -14.04
CA PRO A 22 -48.55 5.94 -14.00
C PRO A 22 -49.44 6.69 -13.00
N THR A 23 -50.22 7.64 -13.50
CA THR A 23 -51.33 8.22 -12.75
C THR A 23 -52.41 7.18 -12.80
N VAL A 24 -52.44 6.30 -11.80
CA VAL A 24 -53.54 5.36 -11.63
C VAL A 24 -54.74 6.20 -11.19
N PRO A 25 -55.85 6.25 -11.96
CA PRO A 25 -57.03 7.00 -11.57
C PRO A 25 -57.59 6.37 -10.28
N ILE A 26 -57.56 7.15 -9.21
CA ILE A 26 -58.19 6.82 -7.93
C ILE A 26 -59.70 7.03 -8.14
N SER A 27 -60.37 6.04 -8.72
CA SER A 27 -61.82 6.02 -8.85
C SER A 27 -62.27 4.57 -8.74
N ASP A 28 -62.84 4.23 -7.58
CA ASP A 28 -63.54 2.98 -7.23
C ASP A 28 -62.73 1.67 -7.21
N MET A 29 -61.54 1.66 -6.59
CA MET A 29 -60.90 0.40 -6.18
C MET A 29 -61.50 -0.03 -4.84
N THR A 30 -62.13 -1.21 -4.78
CA THR A 30 -62.66 -1.74 -3.51
C THR A 30 -61.51 -2.06 -2.55
N THR A 31 -61.78 -2.12 -1.24
CA THR A 31 -60.78 -2.50 -0.24
C THR A 31 -60.10 -3.84 -0.53
N GLU A 32 -60.82 -4.77 -1.17
CA GLU A 32 -60.27 -6.05 -1.63
C GLU A 32 -59.28 -5.88 -2.78
N ASP A 33 -59.54 -4.98 -3.73
CA ASP A 33 -58.63 -4.70 -4.85
C ASP A 33 -57.35 -4.04 -4.37
N MET A 34 -57.46 -3.14 -3.38
CA MET A 34 -56.29 -2.55 -2.72
C MET A 34 -55.46 -3.59 -1.97
N LEU A 35 -56.09 -4.50 -1.22
CA LEU A 35 -55.38 -5.58 -0.52
C LEU A 35 -54.68 -6.52 -1.51
N ARG A 36 -55.35 -6.87 -2.61
CA ARG A 36 -54.77 -7.70 -3.67
C ARG A 36 -53.56 -7.03 -4.33
N ALA A 37 -53.64 -5.72 -4.59
CA ALA A 37 -52.53 -4.95 -5.15
C ALA A 37 -51.31 -4.94 -4.21
N VAL A 38 -51.52 -4.74 -2.90
CA VAL A 38 -50.43 -4.75 -1.91
C VAL A 38 -49.74 -6.12 -1.85
N LEU A 39 -50.50 -7.22 -1.82
CA LEU A 39 -49.93 -8.57 -1.84
C LEU A 39 -49.09 -8.82 -3.09
N GLN A 40 -49.57 -8.38 -4.26
CA GLN A 40 -48.84 -8.52 -5.53
C GLN A 40 -47.52 -7.74 -5.52
N VAL A 41 -47.54 -6.50 -5.01
CA VAL A 41 -46.34 -5.67 -4.90
C VAL A 41 -45.32 -6.31 -3.96
N GLN A 42 -45.76 -6.85 -2.82
CA GLN A 42 -44.86 -7.48 -1.85
C GLN A 42 -44.24 -8.77 -2.42
N HIS A 43 -45.05 -9.61 -3.08
CA HIS A 43 -44.59 -10.84 -3.73
C HIS A 43 -43.59 -10.55 -4.86
N ALA A 44 -43.88 -9.56 -5.72
CA ALA A 44 -42.97 -9.13 -6.77
C ALA A 44 -41.66 -8.56 -6.21
N SER A 45 -41.73 -7.76 -5.14
CA SER A 45 -40.54 -7.22 -4.47
C SER A 45 -39.67 -8.33 -3.88
N THR A 46 -40.29 -9.34 -3.24
CA THR A 46 -39.59 -10.50 -2.66
C THR A 46 -38.84 -11.29 -3.73
N LEU A 47 -39.51 -11.58 -4.85
CA LEU A 47 -38.89 -12.27 -5.98
C LEU A 47 -37.74 -11.46 -6.59
N GLN A 48 -37.93 -10.15 -6.76
CA GLN A 48 -36.89 -9.27 -7.28
C GLN A 48 -35.66 -9.24 -6.36
N THR A 49 -35.85 -9.20 -5.04
CA THR A 49 -34.74 -9.25 -4.08
C THR A 49 -34.01 -10.58 -4.12
N ALA A 50 -34.73 -11.70 -4.25
CA ALA A 50 -34.13 -13.03 -4.38
C ALA A 50 -33.27 -13.15 -5.64
N SER A 51 -33.78 -12.71 -6.80
CA SER A 51 -33.01 -12.72 -8.05
C SER A 51 -31.79 -11.79 -8.01
N ARG A 52 -31.86 -10.68 -7.27
CA ARG A 52 -30.71 -9.79 -7.07
C ARG A 52 -29.64 -10.45 -6.20
N MET A 53 -30.05 -11.22 -5.21
CA MET A 53 -29.17 -11.96 -4.31
C MET A 53 -28.45 -13.10 -5.05
N GLU A 54 -29.19 -13.90 -5.82
CA GLU A 54 -28.65 -14.96 -6.67
C GLU A 54 -27.57 -14.42 -7.63
N ARG A 55 -27.84 -13.30 -8.31
CA ARG A 55 -26.84 -12.65 -9.18
C ARG A 55 -25.60 -12.14 -8.44
N LEU A 56 -25.75 -11.74 -7.18
CA LEU A 56 -24.61 -11.32 -6.36
C LEU A 56 -23.81 -12.52 -5.89
N GLU A 57 -24.46 -13.64 -5.54
CA GLU A 57 -23.80 -14.89 -5.19
C GLU A 57 -23.03 -15.47 -6.38
N ASP A 58 -23.63 -15.48 -7.58
CA ASP A 58 -22.96 -15.89 -8.81
C ASP A 58 -21.77 -14.98 -9.14
N ALA A 59 -21.93 -13.66 -9.00
CA ALA A 59 -20.84 -12.71 -9.23
C ALA A 59 -19.70 -12.88 -8.19
N LEU A 60 -20.04 -13.22 -6.95
CA LEU A 60 -19.07 -13.51 -5.89
C LEU A 60 -18.31 -14.81 -6.17
N LEU A 61 -19.01 -15.86 -6.62
CA LEU A 61 -18.41 -17.13 -7.00
C LEU A 61 -17.49 -16.95 -8.22
N GLU A 62 -17.95 -16.24 -9.26
CA GLU A 62 -17.13 -15.92 -10.44
C GLU A 62 -15.89 -15.09 -10.07
N LEU A 63 -16.02 -14.11 -9.17
CA LEU A 63 -14.87 -13.35 -8.68
C LEU A 63 -13.91 -14.19 -7.83
N SER A 64 -14.43 -15.14 -7.05
CA SER A 64 -13.62 -16.02 -6.19
C SER A 64 -12.96 -17.16 -6.97
N LEU A 65 -13.53 -17.55 -8.12
CA LEU A 65 -12.99 -18.57 -9.03
C LEU A 65 -12.10 -17.97 -10.10
N LYS A 66 -12.24 -16.66 -10.39
CA LYS A 66 -11.27 -15.90 -11.16
C LYS A 66 -9.95 -16.00 -10.40
N PRO A 67 -8.91 -16.68 -10.93
CA PRO A 67 -7.58 -16.45 -10.44
C PRO A 67 -7.32 -14.99 -10.75
N GLU A 68 -7.34 -14.16 -9.71
CA GLU A 68 -6.60 -12.92 -9.70
C GLU A 68 -5.25 -13.27 -10.32
N PRO A 69 -4.79 -12.59 -11.39
CA PRO A 69 -3.40 -12.62 -11.72
C PRO A 69 -2.75 -11.95 -10.52
N VAL A 70 -2.48 -12.75 -9.49
CA VAL A 70 -1.49 -12.43 -8.49
C VAL A 70 -0.29 -12.16 -9.37
N ASP A 71 0.02 -10.87 -9.53
CA ASP A 71 1.33 -10.40 -9.93
C ASP A 71 2.23 -11.05 -8.90
N ARG A 72 2.61 -12.29 -9.20
CA ARG A 72 3.47 -13.11 -8.38
C ARG A 72 4.71 -12.23 -8.35
N PRO A 73 5.09 -11.66 -7.19
CA PRO A 73 6.32 -10.92 -7.13
C PRO A 73 7.37 -11.83 -7.74
N LEU A 74 8.05 -11.36 -8.79
CA LEU A 74 9.13 -12.09 -9.45
C LEU A 74 9.88 -12.81 -8.35
N ALA A 75 9.87 -14.15 -8.39
CA ALA A 75 10.30 -14.96 -7.27
C ALA A 75 11.65 -14.42 -6.79
N LEU A 76 11.64 -13.80 -5.61
CA LEU A 76 12.80 -13.13 -5.08
C LEU A 76 13.93 -14.15 -5.02
N ALA A 77 15.13 -13.76 -5.43
CA ALA A 77 16.27 -14.67 -5.37
C ALA A 77 16.38 -15.23 -3.93
N PRO A 78 16.83 -16.48 -3.75
CA PRO A 78 16.88 -17.12 -2.44
C PRO A 78 17.52 -16.21 -1.38
N GLY A 79 16.79 -15.92 -0.30
CA GLY A 79 17.26 -15.07 0.80
C GLY A 79 17.04 -13.56 0.62
N ARG A 80 16.44 -13.12 -0.49
CA ARG A 80 16.05 -11.72 -0.71
C ARG A 80 14.71 -11.39 -0.05
N ILE A 81 14.59 -10.16 0.44
CA ILE A 81 13.35 -9.60 0.97
C ILE A 81 12.75 -8.59 -0.01
N ASP A 82 11.42 -8.45 0.02
CA ASP A 82 10.73 -7.37 -0.69
C ASP A 82 10.96 -6.05 0.06
N LEU A 83 11.94 -5.27 -0.39
CA LEU A 83 12.31 -4.00 0.22
C LEU A 83 11.18 -2.96 0.16
N GLN A 84 10.25 -3.06 -0.79
CA GLN A 84 9.12 -2.14 -0.88
C GLN A 84 8.08 -2.42 0.22
N ARG A 85 7.91 -3.69 0.60
CA ARG A 85 6.98 -4.11 1.66
C ARG A 85 7.63 -4.24 3.03
N PHE A 86 8.97 -4.23 3.09
CA PHE A 86 9.70 -4.40 4.34
C PHE A 86 9.56 -3.17 5.25
N LYS A 87 8.92 -3.37 6.41
CA LYS A 87 8.72 -2.31 7.42
C LYS A 87 9.93 -2.21 8.35
N THR A 88 10.57 -1.05 8.32
CA THR A 88 11.69 -0.69 9.22
C THR A 88 11.26 0.08 10.46
N SER A 89 9.97 0.39 10.60
CA SER A 89 9.39 1.12 11.73
C SER A 89 9.66 0.47 13.08
N ASP A 90 9.72 -0.86 13.12
CA ASP A 90 9.92 -1.63 14.34
C ASP A 90 11.41 -1.96 14.58
N GLY A 91 12.28 -1.42 13.73
CA GLY A 91 13.72 -1.64 13.81
C GLY A 91 14.39 -0.72 14.84
N PRO A 92 15.56 -1.11 15.36
CA PRO A 92 16.32 -0.27 16.28
C PRO A 92 16.87 0.94 15.51
N MET A 93 16.40 2.13 15.88
CA MET A 93 16.83 3.38 15.26
C MET A 93 18.12 3.89 15.91
N TYR A 94 19.12 4.24 15.10
CA TYR A 94 20.34 4.90 15.60
C TYR A 94 20.13 6.40 15.71
N ASN A 95 19.84 6.87 16.91
CA ASN A 95 19.72 8.28 17.29
C ASN A 95 20.78 8.73 18.30
N GLY A 96 21.79 7.88 18.55
CA GLY A 96 22.88 8.18 19.47
C GLY A 96 23.82 9.26 18.92
N PRO A 97 24.65 9.88 19.79
CA PRO A 97 25.61 10.88 19.35
C PRO A 97 26.71 10.27 18.47
N PHE A 98 27.19 11.03 17.49
CA PHE A 98 28.32 10.64 16.64
C PHE A 98 29.54 10.28 17.50
N GLN A 99 30.28 9.23 17.11
CA GLN A 99 31.47 8.74 17.81
C GLN A 99 31.22 8.30 19.27
N SER A 100 29.98 8.02 19.67
CA SER A 100 29.70 7.37 20.95
C SER A 100 29.76 5.86 20.80
N VAL A 101 30.75 5.23 21.43
CA VAL A 101 31.03 3.79 21.29
C VAL A 101 29.84 2.95 21.76
N GLU A 102 29.42 3.09 23.01
CA GLU A 102 28.37 2.24 23.59
C GLU A 102 27.03 2.33 22.82
N PRO A 103 26.45 3.52 22.57
CA PRO A 103 25.19 3.62 21.81
C PRO A 103 25.29 2.99 20.42
N PHE A 104 26.42 3.20 19.72
CA PHE A 104 26.62 2.63 18.39
C PHE A 104 26.70 1.11 18.43
N ILE A 105 27.47 0.53 19.35
CA ILE A 105 27.59 -0.93 19.48
C ILE A 105 26.26 -1.56 19.91
N THR A 106 25.55 -0.96 20.87
CA THR A 106 24.21 -1.41 21.26
C THR A 106 23.25 -1.41 20.08
N TRP A 107 23.27 -0.35 19.26
CA TRP A 107 22.45 -0.28 18.05
C TRP A 107 22.81 -1.37 17.04
N VAL A 108 24.10 -1.57 16.72
CA VAL A 108 24.53 -2.61 15.77
C VAL A 108 24.10 -4.00 16.25
N ASN A 109 24.23 -4.29 17.54
CA ASN A 109 23.78 -5.55 18.11
C ASN A 109 22.27 -5.73 17.98
N GLY A 110 21.49 -4.66 18.24
CA GLY A 110 20.05 -4.64 17.99
C GLY A 110 19.71 -4.92 16.53
N VAL A 111 20.43 -4.32 15.57
CA VAL A 111 20.24 -4.55 14.13
C VAL A 111 20.50 -6.01 13.77
N GLN A 112 21.55 -6.63 14.32
CA GLN A 112 21.84 -8.04 14.07
C GLN A 112 20.72 -8.96 14.56
N ILE A 113 20.18 -8.69 15.76
CA ILE A 113 19.02 -9.40 16.30
C ILE A 113 17.81 -9.19 15.40
N PHE A 114 17.54 -7.95 15.00
CA PHE A 114 16.42 -7.61 14.11
C PHE A 114 16.49 -8.38 12.78
N PHE A 115 17.68 -8.50 12.18
CA PHE A 115 17.86 -9.32 10.98
C PHE A 115 17.62 -10.80 11.20
N ALA A 116 18.09 -11.35 12.32
CA ALA A 116 17.83 -12.74 12.68
C ALA A 116 16.31 -12.98 12.86
N THR A 117 15.61 -12.07 13.54
CA THR A 117 14.16 -12.17 13.76
C THR A 117 13.33 -12.00 12.49
N LYS A 118 13.74 -11.11 11.58
CA LYS A 118 13.04 -10.83 10.33
C LYS A 118 13.52 -11.68 9.14
N ALA A 119 14.41 -12.65 9.39
CA ALA A 119 15.02 -13.52 8.38
C ALA A 119 15.69 -12.77 7.20
N VAL A 120 16.26 -11.59 7.48
CA VAL A 120 17.02 -10.82 6.47
C VAL A 120 18.42 -11.42 6.37
N SER A 121 18.68 -12.18 5.29
CA SER A 121 19.94 -12.91 5.13
C SER A 121 20.86 -12.29 4.07
N HIS A 122 20.30 -11.80 2.97
CA HIS A 122 21.08 -11.27 1.85
C HIS A 122 21.87 -10.00 2.22
N PRO A 123 23.18 -9.92 1.94
CA PRO A 123 24.01 -8.77 2.33
C PRO A 123 23.49 -7.43 1.79
N GLU A 124 23.13 -7.38 0.51
CA GLU A 124 22.61 -6.19 -0.16
C GLU A 124 21.36 -5.64 0.55
N ASP A 125 20.47 -6.53 0.99
CA ASP A 125 19.23 -6.16 1.66
C ASP A 125 19.50 -5.71 3.09
N LYS A 126 20.42 -6.38 3.81
CA LYS A 126 20.90 -5.92 5.13
C LYS A 126 21.42 -4.49 5.05
N ILE A 127 22.26 -4.20 4.06
CA ILE A 127 22.89 -2.88 3.90
C ILE A 127 21.84 -1.80 3.59
N ARG A 128 20.84 -2.10 2.75
CA ARG A 128 19.73 -1.18 2.49
C ARG A 128 18.87 -0.93 3.72
N VAL A 129 18.53 -1.99 4.45
CA VAL A 129 17.74 -1.86 5.68
C VAL A 129 18.49 -1.06 6.74
N VAL A 130 19.81 -1.25 6.90
CA VAL A 130 20.61 -0.43 7.82
C VAL A 130 20.49 1.06 7.50
N GLY A 131 20.55 1.44 6.22
CA GLY A 131 20.37 2.83 5.79
C GLY A 131 19.08 3.46 6.33
N CYS A 132 17.99 2.69 6.32
CA CYS A 132 16.69 3.15 6.85
C CYS A 132 16.67 3.33 8.39
N LEU A 133 17.56 2.65 9.11
CA LEU A 133 17.65 2.63 10.57
C LEU A 133 18.58 3.69 11.15
N ILE A 134 19.25 4.50 10.32
CA ILE A 134 20.15 5.56 10.78
C ILE A 134 19.37 6.89 10.88
N ARG A 135 19.49 7.57 12.02
CA ARG A 135 18.97 8.95 12.25
C ARG A 135 20.06 9.93 12.67
N GLU A 136 21.19 9.44 13.17
CA GLU A 136 22.37 10.26 13.42
C GLU A 136 22.88 10.91 12.12
N PRO A 137 22.97 12.25 12.03
CA PRO A 137 23.23 12.95 10.78
C PRO A 137 24.53 12.59 10.06
N ASN A 138 25.66 12.49 10.77
CA ASN A 138 26.97 12.29 10.13
C ASN A 138 27.07 10.90 9.50
N THR A 139 26.63 9.87 10.23
CA THR A 139 26.58 8.49 9.77
C THR A 139 25.58 8.33 8.62
N LEU A 140 24.46 9.06 8.67
CA LEU A 140 23.48 9.07 7.58
C LEU A 140 24.08 9.71 6.31
N THR A 141 24.77 10.84 6.44
CA THR A 141 25.45 11.49 5.32
C THR A 141 26.53 10.59 4.71
N PHE A 142 27.33 9.92 5.53
CA PHE A 142 28.30 8.92 5.05
C PHE A 142 27.62 7.83 4.23
N TYR A 143 26.53 7.26 4.75
CA TYR A 143 25.78 6.22 4.04
C TYR A 143 25.19 6.74 2.73
N ALA A 144 24.52 7.89 2.75
CA ALA A 144 23.82 8.45 1.60
C ALA A 144 24.77 8.81 0.45
N ASN A 145 25.98 9.27 0.78
CA ASN A 145 26.97 9.68 -0.22
C ASN A 145 27.60 8.49 -0.98
N ASP A 146 27.63 7.30 -0.37
CA ASP A 146 28.35 6.13 -0.92
C ASP A 146 27.44 4.89 -1.06
N VAL A 147 26.12 5.08 -1.04
CA VAL A 147 25.15 3.97 -0.98
C VAL A 147 25.34 2.96 -2.11
N GLU A 148 25.56 3.42 -3.34
CA GLU A 148 25.74 2.56 -4.51
C GLU A 148 26.99 1.68 -4.41
N ASN A 149 28.06 2.17 -3.78
CA ASN A 149 29.24 1.37 -3.50
C ASN A 149 29.01 0.43 -2.33
N LEU A 150 28.43 0.94 -1.23
CA LEU A 150 28.23 0.20 0.00
C LEU A 150 27.35 -1.04 -0.21
N VAL A 151 26.26 -0.94 -0.99
CA VAL A 151 25.34 -2.07 -1.22
C VAL A 151 25.97 -3.24 -1.97
N THR A 152 27.08 -3.02 -2.69
CA THR A 152 27.82 -4.07 -3.40
C THR A 152 28.78 -4.84 -2.50
N LYS A 153 29.06 -4.33 -1.29
CA LYS A 153 30.01 -4.94 -0.35
C LYS A 153 29.42 -6.16 0.33
N THR A 154 30.29 -7.04 0.82
CA THR A 154 29.88 -8.05 1.79
C THR A 154 29.41 -7.39 3.08
N TRP A 155 28.59 -8.10 3.87
CA TRP A 155 28.14 -7.59 5.17
C TRP A 155 29.30 -7.23 6.11
N ILE A 156 30.40 -7.98 6.07
CA ILE A 156 31.57 -7.77 6.92
C ILE A 156 32.31 -6.49 6.52
N GLU A 157 32.54 -6.28 5.22
CA GLU A 157 33.19 -5.07 4.70
C GLU A 157 32.36 -3.82 4.97
N PHE A 158 31.03 -3.92 4.80
CA PHE A 158 30.13 -2.84 5.17
C PHE A 158 30.20 -2.51 6.66
N LYS A 159 30.11 -3.51 7.55
CA LYS A 159 30.26 -3.30 9.00
C LYS A 159 31.59 -2.61 9.31
N LYS A 160 32.68 -3.06 8.72
CA LYS A 160 34.00 -2.46 8.91
C LYS A 160 34.00 -0.98 8.51
N ALA A 161 33.54 -0.65 7.30
CA ALA A 161 33.49 0.73 6.82
C ALA A 161 32.62 1.62 7.71
N LEU A 162 31.47 1.11 8.16
CA LEU A 162 30.57 1.82 9.06
C LEU A 162 31.22 2.06 10.44
N PHE A 163 31.93 1.06 10.97
CA PHE A 163 32.63 1.16 12.26
C PHE A 163 33.82 2.12 12.18
N ASP A 164 34.59 2.06 11.08
CA ASP A 164 35.72 2.96 10.83
C ASP A 164 35.26 4.42 10.78
N PHE A 165 34.07 4.69 10.27
CA PHE A 165 33.50 6.04 10.18
C PHE A 165 32.82 6.52 11.48
N ALA A 166 31.94 5.68 12.05
CA ALA A 166 31.01 6.10 13.11
C ALA A 166 31.61 6.08 14.52
N LEU A 167 32.78 5.45 14.70
CA LEU A 167 33.46 5.33 16.00
C LEU A 167 34.66 6.28 16.12
N PRO A 168 35.07 6.63 17.35
CA PRO A 168 36.32 7.34 17.58
C PRO A 168 37.52 6.55 17.04
N PRO A 169 38.57 7.25 16.55
CA PRO A 169 39.83 6.61 16.21
C PRO A 169 40.34 5.72 17.35
N GLY A 170 40.68 4.47 17.03
CA GLY A 170 41.20 3.50 17.99
C GLY A 170 40.14 2.68 18.75
N ALA A 171 38.85 3.01 18.66
CA ALA A 171 37.76 2.22 19.24
C ALA A 171 37.44 0.94 18.46
N LEU A 172 37.87 0.84 17.20
CA LEU A 172 37.62 -0.30 16.30
C LEU A 172 38.03 -1.65 16.90
N ARG A 173 39.16 -1.66 17.62
CA ARG A 173 39.73 -2.87 18.25
C ARG A 173 38.83 -3.46 19.33
N PHE A 174 38.03 -2.60 19.99
CA PHE A 174 37.09 -3.00 21.03
C PHE A 174 35.75 -3.38 20.39
N ALA A 175 35.30 -2.60 19.41
CA ALA A 175 34.06 -2.81 18.69
C ALA A 175 34.00 -4.15 17.92
N LEU A 176 35.10 -4.53 17.25
CA LEU A 176 35.15 -5.78 16.46
C LEU A 176 35.11 -7.04 17.33
N ARG A 177 35.56 -6.98 18.59
CA ARG A 177 35.49 -8.13 19.52
C ARG A 177 34.07 -8.38 20.04
N SER A 178 33.27 -7.33 20.17
CA SER A 178 31.89 -7.40 20.64
C SER A 178 30.87 -7.75 19.54
N ALA A 179 31.30 -7.77 18.27
CA ALA A 179 30.43 -7.94 17.09
C ALA A 179 30.67 -9.24 16.31
N THR A 180 31.47 -10.15 16.88
CA THR A 180 31.65 -11.56 16.48
C THR A 180 30.75 -12.44 17.33
#